data_AF-A0AA39LL92-F1
#
_entry.id   AF-A0AA39LL92-F1
#
_cell.length_a   1.000
_cell.length_b   1.000
_cell.length_c   1.000
_cell.angle_alpha   90.00
_cell.angle_beta   90.00
_cell.angle_gamma   90.00
#
_symmetry.space_group_name_H-M   'P 1'
#
loop_
_entity.id
_entity.type
_entity.pdbx_description
1 polymer ?
#
loop_
_entity_poly.entity_id
_entity_poly.type
_entity_poly.pdbx_seq_one_letter_code
_entity_poly.pdbx_strand_id
1 'polypeptide(L)'
;MFVILGKAVHMSTMELSLIGGLYILLSFVFLLVNTLLFVTLFKNKEYQTSTYRIIRCICLACMVQLTVQLTGGAITIVQYLDEQANKILGAILQAGWFLYMFLSVALAVDRLLYFIKISSRKFRIISFIILTVSWTFAAAYLAIFLVPGFGFEYCCVPSYLHWYYTTEHGAEILEKLEIIVDFTIVGLVLLIYCLLFAVLMKVGNVHAGITVVPL
;
A
#
# COMPACT_ATOMS: atom_id res chain seq x y z
N MET A 1 22.32 -2.33 -0.61
CA MET A 1 23.58 -1.98 -1.30
C MET A 1 24.41 -3.26 -1.48
N PHE A 2 24.11 -4.04 -2.52
CA PHE A 2 24.96 -5.12 -3.03
C PHE A 2 25.25 -4.75 -4.48
N VAL A 3 26.42 -4.17 -4.74
CA VAL A 3 26.93 -3.91 -6.09
C VAL A 3 27.61 -5.18 -6.55
N ILE A 4 26.84 -6.07 -7.20
CA ILE A 4 27.43 -7.22 -7.91
C ILE A 4 27.96 -6.70 -9.25
N LEU A 5 29.27 -6.87 -9.42
CA LEU A 5 30.05 -6.59 -10.62
C LEU A 5 29.39 -7.12 -11.90
N GLY A 6 28.99 -6.21 -12.79
CA GLY A 6 29.73 -6.05 -14.05
C GLY A 6 29.58 -7.09 -15.16
N LYS A 7 28.47 -7.83 -15.25
CA LYS A 7 28.00 -8.33 -16.55
C LYS A 7 26.53 -7.96 -16.71
N ALA A 8 26.27 -7.01 -17.61
CA ALA A 8 24.92 -6.80 -18.13
C ALA A 8 24.50 -8.10 -18.80
N VAL A 9 23.80 -8.96 -18.05
CA VAL A 9 23.17 -10.16 -18.60
C VAL A 9 22.11 -9.64 -19.55
N HIS A 10 22.36 -9.78 -20.85
CA HIS A 10 21.34 -9.52 -21.87
C HIS A 10 20.20 -10.52 -21.62
N MET A 11 19.14 -10.07 -20.96
CA MET A 11 17.91 -10.84 -20.87
C MET A 11 17.40 -11.06 -22.29
N SER A 12 17.07 -12.30 -22.59
CA SER A 12 16.43 -12.64 -23.85
C SER A 12 15.02 -12.06 -23.90
N THR A 13 14.54 -11.76 -25.11
CA THR A 13 13.15 -11.35 -25.34
C THR A 13 12.13 -12.35 -24.79
N MET A 14 12.50 -13.64 -24.73
CA MET A 14 11.71 -14.71 -24.13
C MET A 14 11.55 -14.52 -22.61
N GLU A 15 12.60 -14.16 -21.89
CA GLU A 15 12.54 -13.92 -20.44
C GLU A 15 11.69 -12.69 -20.10
N LEU A 16 11.82 -11.61 -20.88
CA LEU A 16 10.98 -10.42 -20.71
C LEU A 16 9.50 -10.74 -20.94
N SER A 17 9.21 -11.54 -21.98
CA SER A 17 7.85 -11.97 -22.29
C SER A 17 7.26 -12.83 -21.18
N LEU A 18 8.06 -13.73 -20.60
CA LEU A 18 7.66 -14.57 -19.47
C LEU A 18 7.36 -13.71 -18.23
N ILE A 19 8.26 -12.80 -17.85
CA ILE A 19 8.09 -11.96 -16.66
C ILE A 19 6.90 -11.01 -16.85
N GLY A 20 6.80 -10.33 -17.99
CA GLY A 20 5.67 -9.46 -18.30
C GLY A 20 4.33 -10.22 -18.28
N GLY A 21 4.29 -11.43 -18.85
CA GLY A 21 3.13 -12.31 -18.80
C GLY A 21 2.74 -12.70 -17.37
N LEU A 22 3.72 -13.03 -16.51
CA LEU A 22 3.49 -13.31 -15.10
C LEU A 22 2.95 -12.10 -14.34
N TYR A 23 3.50 -10.90 -14.59
CA TYR A 23 3.02 -9.65 -14.00
C TYR A 23 1.56 -9.38 -14.38
N ILE A 24 1.22 -9.54 -15.66
CA ILE A 24 -0.15 -9.35 -16.16
C ILE A 24 -1.10 -10.35 -15.49
N LEU A 25 -0.74 -11.64 -15.47
CA LEU A 25 -1.56 -12.69 -14.90
C LEU A 25 -1.82 -12.46 -13.40
N LEU A 26 -0.77 -12.22 -12.62
CA LEU A 26 -0.88 -11.98 -11.19
C LEU A 26 -1.69 -10.72 -10.89
N SER A 27 -1.40 -9.62 -11.60
CA SER A 27 -2.13 -8.36 -11.40
C SER A 27 -3.61 -8.52 -11.73
N PHE A 28 -3.95 -9.25 -12.79
CA PHE A 28 -5.33 -9.54 -13.17
C PHE A 28 -6.07 -10.37 -12.11
N VAL A 29 -5.45 -11.45 -11.62
CA VAL A 29 -6.04 -12.30 -10.57
C VAL A 29 -6.29 -11.48 -9.30
N PHE A 30 -5.32 -10.69 -8.85
CA PHE A 30 -5.49 -9.84 -7.67
C PHE A 30 -6.51 -8.72 -7.89
N LEU A 31 -6.62 -8.18 -9.10
CA LEU A 31 -7.61 -7.17 -9.44
C LEU A 31 -9.03 -7.75 -9.35
N LEU A 32 -9.23 -8.98 -9.84
CA LEU A 32 -10.50 -9.70 -9.69
C LEU A 32 -10.85 -9.93 -8.22
N VAL A 33 -9.91 -10.41 -7.41
CA VAL A 33 -10.14 -10.64 -5.98
C VAL A 33 -10.50 -9.33 -5.26
N ASN A 34 -9.76 -8.24 -5.51
CA ASN A 34 -10.06 -6.94 -4.92
C ASN A 34 -11.39 -6.38 -5.39
N THR A 35 -11.75 -6.57 -6.66
CA THR A 35 -13.05 -6.14 -7.21
C THR A 35 -14.20 -6.91 -6.55
N LEU A 36 -14.08 -8.24 -6.43
CA LEU A 36 -15.07 -9.07 -5.74
C LEU A 36 -15.23 -8.67 -4.27
N LEU A 37 -14.13 -8.44 -3.56
CA LEU A 37 -14.14 -7.98 -2.19
C LEU A 37 -14.81 -6.60 -2.08
N PHE A 38 -14.43 -5.66 -2.94
CA PHE A 38 -14.99 -4.31 -2.98
C PHE A 38 -16.52 -4.33 -3.23
N VAL A 39 -16.97 -5.08 -4.24
CA VAL A 39 -18.40 -5.24 -4.56
C VAL A 39 -19.15 -5.89 -3.39
N THR A 40 -18.59 -6.91 -2.76
CA THR A 40 -19.18 -7.59 -1.60
C THR A 40 -19.35 -6.62 -0.42
N LEU A 41 -18.34 -5.80 -0.15
CA LEU A 41 -18.39 -4.76 0.88
C LEU A 41 -19.45 -3.71 0.58
N PHE A 42 -19.65 -3.33 -0.68
CA PHE A 42 -20.67 -2.36 -1.07
C PHE A 42 -22.10 -2.90 -1.01
N LYS A 43 -22.33 -4.13 -1.44
CA LYS A 43 -23.68 -4.71 -1.55
C LYS A 43 -24.30 -5.05 -0.19
N ASN A 44 -23.51 -5.52 0.76
CA ASN A 44 -24.03 -5.99 2.04
C ASN A 44 -24.08 -4.87 3.08
N LYS A 45 -25.29 -4.59 3.61
CA LYS A 45 -25.53 -3.54 4.62
C LYS A 45 -24.81 -3.79 5.94
N GLU A 46 -24.52 -5.06 6.26
CA GLU A 46 -23.77 -5.46 7.45
C GLU A 46 -22.36 -4.87 7.49
N TYR A 47 -21.78 -4.54 6.32
CA TYR A 47 -20.42 -4.01 6.20
C TYR A 47 -20.35 -2.48 6.21
N GLN A 48 -21.26 -1.80 6.90
CA GLN A 48 -21.28 -0.33 7.02
C GLN A 48 -20.52 0.22 8.25
N THR A 49 -19.68 -0.60 8.90
CA THR A 49 -18.84 -0.15 10.02
C THR A 49 -17.65 0.71 9.56
N SER A 50 -17.00 1.41 10.50
CA SER A 50 -15.82 2.24 10.20
C SER A 50 -14.67 1.41 9.65
N THR A 51 -14.43 0.24 10.22
CA THR A 51 -13.42 -0.71 9.76
C THR A 51 -13.62 -1.08 8.29
N TYR A 52 -14.84 -1.45 7.89
CA TYR A 52 -15.12 -1.81 6.50
C TYR A 52 -14.99 -0.63 5.55
N ARG A 53 -15.20 0.60 6.01
CA ARG A 53 -14.89 1.79 5.22
C ARG A 53 -13.40 1.91 4.92
N ILE A 54 -12.54 1.68 5.92
CA ILE A 54 -11.08 1.66 5.74
C ILE A 54 -10.69 0.54 4.76
N ILE A 55 -11.23 -0.67 4.95
CA ILE A 55 -10.96 -1.82 4.05
C ILE A 55 -11.37 -1.51 2.61
N ARG A 56 -12.52 -0.85 2.38
CA ARG A 56 -12.92 -0.42 1.02
C ARG A 56 -11.90 0.54 0.40
N CYS A 57 -11.35 1.48 1.18
CA CYS A 57 -10.30 2.37 0.71
C CYS A 57 -9.01 1.60 0.39
N ILE A 58 -8.64 0.60 1.20
CA ILE A 58 -7.49 -0.28 0.93
C ILE A 58 -7.70 -1.02 -0.39
N CYS A 59 -8.87 -1.64 -0.60
CA CYS A 59 -9.20 -2.31 -1.86
C CYS A 59 -9.11 -1.35 -3.04
N LEU A 60 -9.60 -0.12 -2.91
CA LEU A 60 -9.52 0.89 -3.96
C LEU A 60 -8.06 1.25 -4.29
N ALA A 61 -7.22 1.47 -3.28
CA ALA A 61 -5.79 1.73 -3.46
C ALA A 61 -5.12 0.56 -4.19
N CYS A 62 -5.36 -0.68 -3.74
CA CYS A 62 -4.85 -1.88 -4.40
C CYS A 62 -5.32 -1.99 -5.85
N MET A 63 -6.60 -1.74 -6.15
CA MET A 63 -7.11 -1.77 -7.53
C MET A 63 -6.38 -0.76 -8.42
N VAL A 64 -6.16 0.47 -7.94
CA VAL A 64 -5.41 1.50 -8.69
C VAL A 64 -3.98 1.04 -8.94
N GLN A 65 -3.26 0.55 -7.93
CA GLN A 65 -1.90 0.04 -8.09
C GLN A 65 -1.83 -1.15 -9.07
N LEU A 66 -2.76 -2.09 -8.96
CA LEU A 66 -2.82 -3.26 -9.85
C LEU A 66 -3.10 -2.88 -11.29
N THR A 67 -3.88 -1.81 -11.55
CA THR A 67 -4.05 -1.31 -12.92
C THR A 67 -2.76 -0.76 -13.50
N VAL A 68 -1.94 -0.06 -12.70
CA VAL A 68 -0.61 0.39 -13.13
C VAL A 68 0.33 -0.80 -13.35
N GLN A 69 0.30 -1.81 -12.47
CA GLN A 69 1.13 -3.01 -12.62
C GLN A 69 0.75 -3.86 -13.83
N LEU A 70 -0.54 -3.90 -14.21
CA LEU A 70 -0.98 -4.50 -15.48
C LEU A 70 -0.33 -3.79 -16.67
N THR A 71 -0.33 -2.45 -16.67
CA THR A 71 0.37 -1.67 -17.70
C THR A 71 1.87 -1.93 -17.65
N GLY A 72 2.47 -2.00 -16.45
CA GLY A 72 3.87 -2.39 -16.24
C GLY A 72 4.24 -3.69 -16.93
N GLY A 73 3.46 -4.74 -16.71
CA GLY A 73 3.67 -6.03 -17.37
C GLY A 73 3.57 -5.96 -18.90
N ALA A 74 2.66 -5.14 -19.44
CA ALA A 74 2.58 -4.91 -20.89
C ALA A 74 3.80 -4.15 -21.43
N ILE A 75 4.29 -3.14 -20.69
CA ILE A 75 5.50 -2.39 -21.02
C ILE A 75 6.72 -3.30 -21.02
N THR A 76 6.83 -4.25 -20.09
CA THR A 76 7.92 -5.24 -20.07
C THR A 76 7.99 -6.07 -21.35
N ILE A 77 6.83 -6.39 -21.95
CA ILE A 77 6.76 -7.17 -23.19
C ILE A 77 7.07 -6.29 -24.42
N VAL A 78 6.46 -5.11 -24.50
CA VAL A 78 6.55 -4.22 -25.67
C VAL A 78 7.84 -3.38 -25.66
N GLN A 79 8.45 -3.22 -24.49
CA GLN A 79 9.65 -2.42 -24.22
C GLN A 79 9.55 -0.94 -24.62
N TYR A 80 8.32 -0.43 -24.77
CA TYR A 80 8.08 0.95 -25.16
C TYR A 80 6.93 1.55 -24.34
N LEU A 81 7.17 2.72 -23.80
CA LEU A 81 6.17 3.60 -23.23
C LEU A 81 6.62 5.05 -23.41
N ASP A 82 5.66 5.93 -23.69
CA ASP A 82 5.90 7.36 -23.66
C ASP A 82 6.40 7.83 -22.28
N GLU A 83 7.36 8.76 -22.25
CA GLU A 83 8.00 9.26 -21.04
C GLU A 83 7.01 9.91 -20.07
N GLN A 84 6.05 10.69 -20.60
CA GLN A 84 5.04 11.34 -19.79
C GLN A 84 4.08 10.31 -19.18
N ALA A 85 3.67 9.31 -19.96
CA ALA A 85 2.87 8.20 -19.45
C ALA A 85 3.64 7.41 -18.36
N ASN A 86 4.95 7.22 -18.53
CA ASN A 86 5.81 6.52 -17.58
C ASN A 86 5.84 7.20 -16.23
N LYS A 87 6.05 8.53 -16.25
CA LYS A 87 6.06 9.38 -15.07
C LYS A 87 4.71 9.37 -14.35
N ILE A 88 3.60 9.52 -15.09
CA ILE A 88 2.24 9.52 -14.52
C ILE A 88 1.93 8.18 -13.85
N LEU A 89 2.23 7.06 -14.51
CA LEU A 89 1.98 5.73 -13.98
C LEU A 89 2.82 5.47 -12.71
N GLY A 90 4.11 5.79 -12.73
CA GLY A 90 4.99 5.69 -11.56
C GLY A 90 4.48 6.53 -10.38
N ALA A 91 4.08 7.77 -10.65
CA ALA A 91 3.51 8.66 -9.63
C ALA A 91 2.20 8.10 -9.02
N ILE A 92 1.32 7.52 -9.84
CA ILE A 92 0.08 6.87 -9.36
C ILE A 92 0.40 5.65 -8.52
N LEU A 93 1.33 4.79 -8.97
CA LEU A 93 1.74 3.60 -8.24
C LEU A 93 2.29 3.95 -6.85
N GLN A 94 3.18 4.95 -6.80
CA GLN A 94 3.83 5.39 -5.58
C GLN A 94 2.87 6.11 -4.62
N ALA A 95 2.02 6.99 -5.13
CA ALA A 95 0.98 7.61 -4.31
C ALA A 95 0.00 6.56 -3.75
N GLY A 96 -0.33 5.54 -4.55
CA GLY A 96 -1.11 4.38 -4.11
C GLY A 96 -0.42 3.59 -3.01
N TRP A 97 0.91 3.47 -3.06
CA TRP A 97 1.71 2.76 -2.05
C TRP A 97 1.65 3.47 -0.70
N PHE A 98 1.91 4.77 -0.69
CA PHE A 98 1.76 5.56 0.53
C PHE A 98 0.33 5.53 1.06
N LEU A 99 -0.67 5.66 0.20
CA LEU A 99 -2.08 5.56 0.61
C LEU A 99 -2.35 4.23 1.31
N TYR A 100 -1.90 3.11 0.74
CA TYR A 100 -2.03 1.78 1.33
C TYR A 100 -1.35 1.68 2.71
N MET A 101 -0.14 2.22 2.85
CA MET A 101 0.62 2.22 4.09
C MET A 101 -0.08 3.02 5.20
N PHE A 102 -0.56 4.24 4.90
CA PHE A 102 -1.33 5.03 5.86
C PHE A 102 -2.68 4.41 6.22
N LEU A 103 -3.36 3.78 5.25
CA LEU A 103 -4.60 3.05 5.53
C LEU A 103 -4.36 1.81 6.40
N SER A 104 -3.19 1.19 6.33
CA SER A 104 -2.80 0.08 7.21
C SER A 104 -2.62 0.56 8.65
N VAL A 105 -2.03 1.74 8.87
CA VAL A 105 -2.01 2.40 10.18
C VAL A 105 -3.44 2.69 10.65
N ALA A 106 -4.28 3.23 9.78
CA ALA A 106 -5.68 3.52 10.10
C ALA A 106 -6.42 2.26 10.57
N LEU A 107 -6.20 1.12 9.89
CA LEU A 107 -6.78 -0.16 10.27
C LEU A 107 -6.25 -0.66 11.61
N ALA A 108 -4.94 -0.56 11.86
CA ALA A 108 -4.35 -0.95 13.15
C ALA A 108 -4.92 -0.12 14.31
N VAL A 109 -5.03 1.20 14.13
CA VAL A 109 -5.66 2.11 15.11
C VAL A 109 -7.13 1.76 15.31
N ASP A 110 -7.90 1.54 14.24
CA ASP A 110 -9.30 1.14 14.31
C ASP A 110 -9.50 -0.12 15.18
N ARG A 111 -8.63 -1.13 15.00
CA ARG A 111 -8.64 -2.33 15.85
C ARG A 111 -8.29 -2.02 17.29
N LEU A 112 -7.27 -1.22 17.57
CA LEU A 112 -6.90 -0.85 18.93
C LEU A 112 -8.05 -0.11 19.66
N LEU A 113 -8.65 0.89 19.00
CA LEU A 113 -9.73 1.69 19.59
C LEU A 113 -10.98 0.85 19.88
N TYR A 114 -11.26 -0.19 19.08
CA TYR A 114 -12.35 -1.14 19.32
C TYR A 114 -12.21 -1.84 20.68
N PHE A 115 -11.01 -2.32 21.03
CA PHE A 115 -10.78 -3.03 22.30
C PHE A 115 -10.71 -2.11 23.52
N ILE A 116 -10.32 -0.84 23.34
CA ILE A 116 -10.27 0.16 24.43
C ILE A 116 -11.69 0.67 24.81
N LYS A 117 -12.75 0.23 24.11
CA LYS A 117 -14.15 0.60 24.37
C LYS A 117 -14.39 2.11 24.34
N ILE A 118 -13.76 2.82 23.42
CA ILE A 118 -14.00 4.26 23.22
C ILE A 118 -15.44 4.49 22.72
N SER A 119 -16.04 5.61 23.13
CA SER A 119 -17.36 6.04 22.65
C SER A 119 -17.44 6.03 21.12
N SER A 120 -18.54 5.47 20.58
CA SER A 120 -18.78 5.32 19.14
C SER A 120 -18.67 6.63 18.34
N ARG A 121 -19.03 7.77 18.95
CA ARG A 121 -18.89 9.10 18.33
C ARG A 121 -17.42 9.48 18.15
N LYS A 122 -16.60 9.33 19.20
CA LYS A 122 -15.16 9.63 19.16
C LYS A 122 -14.46 8.70 18.18
N PHE A 123 -14.78 7.41 18.22
CA PHE A 123 -14.25 6.41 17.28
C PHE A 123 -14.46 6.81 15.81
N ARG A 124 -15.70 7.20 15.46
CA ARG A 124 -16.03 7.64 14.09
C ARG A 124 -15.26 8.89 13.67
N ILE A 125 -15.11 9.86 14.58
CA ILE A 125 -14.36 11.10 14.32
C ILE A 125 -12.88 10.78 14.06
N ILE A 126 -12.25 9.98 14.92
CA ILE A 126 -10.82 9.61 14.77
C ILE A 126 -10.61 8.87 13.45
N SER A 127 -11.44 7.87 13.15
CA SER A 127 -11.34 7.11 11.90
C SER A 127 -11.48 8.02 10.67
N PHE A 128 -12.43 8.96 10.68
CA PHE A 128 -12.60 9.94 9.60
C PHE A 128 -11.37 10.84 9.44
N ILE A 129 -10.83 11.39 10.53
CA ILE A 129 -9.63 12.24 10.49
C ILE A 129 -8.45 11.48 9.90
N ILE A 130 -8.19 10.26 10.37
CA ILE A 130 -7.08 9.45 9.87
C ILE A 130 -7.26 9.18 8.36
N LEU A 131 -8.46 8.78 7.93
CA LEU A 131 -8.78 8.56 6.53
C LEU A 131 -8.51 9.81 5.68
N THR A 132 -8.99 10.98 6.11
CA THR A 132 -8.75 12.24 5.40
C THR A 132 -7.27 12.55 5.29
N VAL A 133 -6.51 12.40 6.39
CA VAL A 133 -5.06 12.62 6.39
C VAL A 133 -4.35 11.66 5.44
N SER A 134 -4.71 10.37 5.42
CA SER A 134 -4.13 9.38 4.49
C SER A 134 -4.32 9.79 3.03
N TRP A 135 -5.54 10.21 2.66
CA TRP A 135 -5.84 10.65 1.30
C TRP A 135 -5.15 11.96 0.92
N THR A 136 -5.12 12.94 1.82
CA THR A 136 -4.43 14.21 1.59
C THR A 136 -2.93 13.99 1.40
N PHE A 137 -2.31 13.12 2.19
CA PHE A 137 -0.89 12.82 2.07
C PHE A 137 -0.58 12.13 0.74
N ALA A 138 -1.37 11.12 0.35
CA ALA A 138 -1.22 10.46 -0.94
C ALA A 138 -1.38 11.43 -2.13
N ALA A 139 -2.38 12.32 -2.06
CA ALA A 139 -2.60 13.34 -3.08
C ALA A 139 -1.44 14.35 -3.16
N ALA A 140 -0.85 14.72 -2.02
CA ALA A 140 0.32 15.58 -1.98
C ALA A 140 1.54 14.91 -2.64
N TYR A 141 1.80 13.63 -2.34
CA TYR A 141 2.87 12.88 -3.01
C TYR A 141 2.63 12.76 -4.52
N LEU A 142 1.40 12.46 -4.93
CA LEU A 142 1.04 12.43 -6.35
C LEU A 142 1.36 13.76 -7.02
N ALA A 143 0.97 14.88 -6.40
CA ALA A 143 1.25 16.21 -6.94
C ALA A 143 2.76 16.48 -7.03
N ILE A 144 3.53 16.14 -6.00
CA ILE A 144 4.99 16.31 -5.98
C ILE A 144 5.65 15.51 -7.12
N PHE A 145 5.27 14.25 -7.32
CA PHE A 145 5.83 13.41 -8.38
C PHE A 145 5.49 13.86 -9.80
N LEU A 146 4.44 14.67 -9.97
CA LEU A 146 4.11 15.27 -11.26
C LEU A 146 4.94 16.52 -11.56
N VAL A 147 5.56 17.15 -10.55
CA VAL A 147 6.46 18.31 -10.72
C VAL A 147 7.75 17.89 -11.46
N PRO A 148 8.30 18.71 -12.37
CA PRO A 148 9.60 18.45 -12.97
C PRO A 148 10.72 18.41 -11.91
N GLY A 149 11.71 17.52 -12.04
CA GLY A 149 12.78 17.33 -11.05
C GLY A 149 12.52 16.21 -10.02
N PHE A 150 11.33 15.59 -10.04
CA PHE A 150 10.90 14.51 -9.14
C PHE A 150 10.37 13.31 -9.95
N GLY A 151 11.10 12.91 -11.00
CA GLY A 151 10.67 11.87 -11.94
C GLY A 151 10.69 10.44 -11.40
N PHE A 152 9.85 9.61 -12.01
CA PHE A 152 9.93 8.15 -11.98
C PHE A 152 10.01 7.62 -13.40
N GLU A 153 10.82 6.59 -13.59
CA GLU A 153 10.92 5.88 -14.86
C GLU A 153 10.77 4.39 -14.62
N TYR A 154 10.07 3.70 -15.51
CA TYR A 154 10.14 2.25 -15.64
C TYR A 154 11.40 1.85 -16.40
N CYS A 155 12.31 1.09 -15.76
CA CYS A 155 13.53 0.62 -16.44
C CYS A 155 13.23 -0.69 -17.15
N CYS A 156 13.50 -0.75 -18.45
CA CYS A 156 13.53 -2.02 -19.18
C CYS A 156 14.92 -2.68 -19.14
N VAL A 157 15.88 -2.12 -18.38
CA VAL A 157 17.24 -2.67 -18.25
C VAL A 157 17.18 -3.92 -17.35
N PRO A 158 17.88 -5.02 -17.69
CA PRO A 158 17.77 -6.36 -17.09
C PRO A 158 17.90 -6.44 -15.55
N SER A 159 18.35 -5.40 -14.88
CA SER A 159 18.50 -5.38 -13.44
C SER A 159 17.23 -4.98 -12.67
N TYR A 160 16.30 -4.23 -13.28
CA TYR A 160 15.21 -3.58 -12.52
C TYR A 160 13.88 -3.45 -13.30
N LEU A 161 13.03 -4.48 -13.26
CA LEU A 161 11.67 -4.45 -13.87
C LEU A 161 10.62 -3.78 -12.97
N HIS A 162 10.90 -2.55 -12.53
CA HIS A 162 10.00 -1.75 -11.70
C HIS A 162 10.20 -0.25 -11.98
N TRP A 163 9.27 0.58 -11.50
CA TRP A 163 9.45 2.03 -11.49
C TRP A 163 10.52 2.40 -10.46
N TYR A 164 11.51 3.17 -10.89
CA TYR A 164 12.63 3.65 -10.08
C TYR A 164 12.73 5.17 -10.15
N TYR A 165 13.32 5.76 -9.12
CA TYR A 165 13.59 7.20 -9.05
C TYR A 165 14.61 7.60 -10.11
N THR A 166 14.36 8.73 -10.79
CA THR A 166 15.37 9.30 -11.70
C THR A 166 16.58 9.81 -10.93
N THR A 167 17.67 10.11 -11.64
CA THR A 167 18.91 10.68 -11.04
C THR A 167 18.81 12.17 -10.76
N GLU A 168 17.62 12.75 -10.87
CA GLU A 168 17.38 14.15 -10.55
C GLU A 168 17.48 14.37 -9.04
N HIS A 169 18.06 15.51 -8.63
CA HIS A 169 18.29 15.81 -7.21
C HIS A 169 17.01 15.71 -6.35
N GLY A 170 15.85 16.12 -6.89
CA GLY A 170 14.57 16.01 -6.19
C GLY A 170 14.12 14.56 -6.00
N ALA A 171 14.29 13.72 -7.02
CA ALA A 171 13.96 12.30 -6.96
C ALA A 171 14.83 11.55 -5.93
N GLU A 172 16.14 11.83 -5.86
CA GLU A 172 17.03 11.25 -4.83
C GLU A 172 16.65 11.64 -3.39
N ILE A 173 16.16 12.88 -3.20
CA ILE A 173 15.67 13.32 -1.89
C ILE A 173 14.41 12.53 -1.52
N LEU A 174 13.49 12.35 -2.46
CA LEU A 174 12.26 11.59 -2.23
C LEU A 174 12.53 10.10 -1.97
N GLU A 175 13.49 9.50 -2.66
CA GLU A 175 13.91 8.11 -2.40
C GLU A 175 14.38 7.94 -0.94
N LYS A 176 15.24 8.85 -0.46
CA LYS A 176 15.72 8.84 0.93
C LYS A 176 14.57 9.07 1.92
N LEU A 177 13.65 9.97 1.58
CA LEU A 177 12.48 10.27 2.40
C LEU A 177 11.54 9.05 2.48
N GLU A 178 11.30 8.37 1.36
CA GLU A 178 10.48 7.15 1.30
C GLU A 178 11.00 6.10 2.27
N ILE A 179 12.30 5.80 2.23
CA ILE A 179 12.89 4.80 3.13
C ILE A 179 12.57 5.14 4.59
N ILE A 180 12.73 6.40 4.99
CA ILE A 180 12.43 6.85 6.35
C ILE A 180 10.93 6.72 6.66
N VAL A 181 10.07 7.15 5.75
CA VAL A 181 8.61 7.09 5.89
C VAL A 181 8.14 5.65 6.01
N ASP A 182 8.62 4.74 5.16
CA ASP A 182 8.24 3.34 5.15
C ASP A 182 8.65 2.64 6.44
N PHE A 183 9.90 2.79 6.88
CA PHE A 183 10.33 2.23 8.16
C PHE A 183 9.53 2.80 9.34
N THR A 184 9.23 4.09 9.32
CA THR A 184 8.43 4.74 10.37
C THR A 184 7.01 4.19 10.40
N ILE A 185 6.35 4.06 9.25
CA ILE A 185 4.98 3.57 9.16
C ILE A 185 4.92 2.09 9.58
N VAL A 186 5.80 1.24 9.06
CA VAL A 186 5.85 -0.18 9.45
C VAL A 186 6.12 -0.34 10.94
N GLY A 187 7.08 0.43 11.48
CA GLY A 187 7.36 0.45 12.91
C GLY A 187 6.17 0.88 13.76
N LEU A 188 5.42 1.89 13.31
CA LEU A 188 4.21 2.36 13.97
C LEU A 188 3.09 1.32 13.95
N VAL A 189 2.86 0.66 12.81
CA VAL A 189 1.88 -0.43 12.68
C VAL A 189 2.24 -1.56 13.66
N LEU A 190 3.50 -1.99 13.68
CA LEU A 190 3.98 -3.02 14.59
C LEU A 190 3.75 -2.63 16.06
N LEU A 191 4.12 -1.41 16.44
CA LEU A 191 3.93 -0.89 17.79
C LEU A 191 2.44 -0.92 18.21
N ILE A 192 1.54 -0.48 17.33
CA ILE A 192 0.10 -0.49 17.59
C ILE A 192 -0.41 -1.93 17.78
N TYR A 193 0.05 -2.89 16.97
CA TYR A 193 -0.32 -4.29 17.14
C TYR A 193 0.26 -4.91 18.42
N CYS A 194 1.47 -4.54 18.84
CA CYS A 194 2.01 -4.95 20.14
C CYS A 194 1.17 -4.41 21.30
N LEU A 195 0.74 -3.14 21.23
CA LEU A 195 -0.16 -2.55 22.22
C LEU A 195 -1.53 -3.26 22.23
N LEU A 196 -2.08 -3.55 21.05
CA LEU A 196 -3.32 -4.32 20.92
C LEU A 196 -3.19 -5.69 21.58
N PHE A 197 -2.09 -6.41 21.32
CA PHE A 197 -1.82 -7.70 21.92
C PHE A 197 -1.73 -7.62 23.46
N ALA A 198 -1.05 -6.60 23.99
CA ALA A 198 -0.98 -6.38 25.44
C ALA A 198 -2.36 -6.09 26.06
N VAL A 199 -3.22 -5.32 25.40
CA VAL A 199 -4.60 -5.08 25.82
C VAL A 199 -5.41 -6.37 25.84
N LEU A 200 -5.28 -7.22 24.82
CA LEU A 200 -5.95 -8.52 24.74
C LEU A 200 -5.56 -9.45 25.89
N MET A 201 -4.25 -9.55 26.19
CA MET A 201 -3.75 -10.36 27.30
C MET A 201 -4.33 -9.88 28.65
N LYS A 202 -4.43 -8.56 28.85
CA LYS A 202 -5.04 -7.98 30.06
C LYS A 202 -6.53 -8.35 30.17
N VAL A 203 -7.28 -8.30 29.08
CA VAL A 203 -8.73 -8.66 29.07
C VAL A 203 -8.94 -10.15 29.30
N GLY A 204 -8.08 -11.02 28.77
CA GLY A 204 -8.14 -12.47 28.99
C GLY A 204 -7.96 -12.86 30.46
N ASN A 205 -7.00 -12.24 31.14
CA ASN A 205 -6.74 -12.51 32.56
C ASN A 205 -7.91 -12.10 33.47
N VAL A 206 -8.66 -11.05 33.11
CA VAL A 206 -9.85 -10.62 33.86
C VAL A 206 -10.97 -11.67 33.79
N HIS A 207 -11.13 -12.37 32.66
CA HIS A 207 -12.16 -13.41 32.52
C HIS A 207 -11.77 -14.71 33.25
N ALA A 208 -10.49 -15.06 33.27
CA ALA A 208 -10.00 -16.25 33.97
C ALA A 208 -10.13 -16.15 35.52
N GLY A 209 -10.14 -14.94 36.07
CA GLY A 209 -10.31 -14.70 37.51
C GLY A 209 -11.76 -14.80 38.02
N ILE A 210 -12.76 -14.85 37.14
CA ILE A 210 -14.18 -14.84 37.53
C ILE A 210 -14.76 -16.27 37.60
N THR A 211 -14.05 -17.29 37.12
CA THR A 211 -14.50 -18.70 37.10
C THR A 211 -14.12 -19.53 38.33
N VAL A 212 -13.93 -18.92 39.51
CA VAL A 212 -13.74 -19.66 40.78
C VAL A 212 -14.71 -19.17 41.85
N VAL A 213 -15.99 -19.46 41.68
CA VAL A 213 -16.90 -19.63 42.82
C VAL A 213 -17.30 -21.10 42.82
N PRO A 214 -16.65 -21.96 43.63
CA PRO A 214 -17.17 -23.29 43.88
C PRO A 214 -18.47 -23.14 44.68
N LEU A 215 -19.55 -23.71 44.14
CA LEU A 215 -20.77 -24.01 44.91
C LEU A 215 -20.47 -25.11 45.93
#